data_AF-A0A956AW81-F1
#
_entry.id   AF-A0A956AW81-F1
#
_cell.length_a   1.000
_cell.length_b   1.000
_cell.length_c   1.000
_cell.angle_alpha   90.00
_cell.angle_beta   90.00
_cell.angle_gamma   90.00
#
_symmetry.space_group_name_H-M   'P 1'
#
loop_
_entity.id
_entity.type
_entity.pdbx_description
1 polymer ?
#
loop_
_entity_poly.entity_id
_entity_poly.type
_entity_poly.pdbx_seq_one_letter_code
_entity_poly.pdbx_strand_id
1 'polypeptide(L)'
;MRWLGMAFLGLVGVAHAGPRTPCDTCEACTAALATPGAEVELKGPLTATAAGACVTIAGDGATFNAIGHPIQAADTAIAITGADVLLRQPDVTQAKVGVRITGARATVFGARISASDVGVAVDGAADARLDRVTVTGGQVGVAFGALAGQACAPDASLRSAGAVVQRATITGAQVGLAACEARPVVLDSEVSGNQTGLLLGDPKAAGTGPGQAGPHDACACAPTLDQVQPGTTLLFSSGCGGC
;
A
#
# COMPACT_ATOMS: atom_id res chain seq x y z
N MET A 1 25.38 -10.87 -55.24
CA MET A 1 24.11 -10.71 -54.49
C MET A 1 24.25 -9.51 -53.57
N ARG A 2 23.44 -8.46 -53.83
CA ARG A 2 23.42 -7.18 -53.09
C ARG A 2 22.86 -7.42 -51.68
N TRP A 3 23.63 -7.08 -50.65
CA TRP A 3 23.11 -6.96 -49.28
C TRP A 3 22.58 -5.55 -49.08
N LEU A 4 21.27 -5.43 -48.82
CA LEU A 4 20.64 -4.20 -48.35
C LEU A 4 21.04 -3.97 -46.89
N GLY A 5 21.74 -2.86 -46.63
CA GLY A 5 21.89 -2.33 -45.28
C GLY A 5 20.58 -1.69 -44.83
N MET A 6 19.94 -2.28 -43.82
CA MET A 6 18.80 -1.67 -43.13
C MET A 6 19.33 -0.71 -42.06
N ALA A 7 19.21 0.59 -42.32
CA ALA A 7 19.44 1.62 -41.32
C ALA A 7 18.29 1.61 -40.32
N PHE A 8 18.57 1.14 -39.10
CA PHE A 8 17.69 1.34 -37.94
C PHE A 8 17.80 2.80 -37.51
N LEU A 9 16.83 3.61 -37.93
CA LEU A 9 16.62 4.96 -37.39
C LEU A 9 15.77 4.83 -36.12
N GLY A 10 16.20 5.57 -35.10
CA GLY A 10 15.81 5.34 -33.71
C GLY A 10 14.44 5.87 -33.31
N LEU A 11 14.12 5.58 -32.06
CA LEU A 11 13.34 6.43 -31.17
C LEU A 11 13.93 6.21 -29.78
N VAL A 12 14.99 6.94 -29.46
CA VAL A 12 15.43 7.09 -28.07
C VAL A 12 14.42 8.01 -27.43
N GLY A 13 13.44 7.44 -26.72
CA GLY A 13 12.51 8.20 -25.90
C GLY A 13 13.30 9.00 -24.89
N VAL A 14 13.40 10.31 -25.11
CA VAL A 14 14.03 11.22 -24.16
C VAL A 14 13.08 11.29 -22.96
N ALA A 15 13.43 10.61 -21.87
CA ALA A 15 12.76 10.74 -20.60
C ALA A 15 12.90 12.21 -20.17
N HIS A 16 11.87 13.01 -20.42
CA HIS A 16 11.81 14.39 -19.97
C HIS A 16 11.53 14.35 -18.47
N ALA A 17 12.59 14.43 -17.67
CA ALA A 17 12.45 14.82 -16.27
C ALA A 17 11.92 16.25 -16.27
N GLY A 18 10.67 16.44 -15.86
CA GLY A 18 10.07 17.77 -15.77
C GLY A 18 10.81 18.62 -14.72
N PRO A 19 10.69 19.95 -14.77
CA PRO A 19 11.16 20.79 -13.69
C PRO A 19 10.40 20.42 -12.40
N ARG A 20 11.15 20.05 -11.36
CA ARG A 20 10.57 19.71 -10.06
C ARG A 20 10.08 20.97 -9.35
N THR A 21 8.83 20.96 -8.96
CA THR A 21 8.21 22.04 -8.19
C THR A 21 8.50 21.81 -6.70
N PRO A 22 9.25 22.68 -6.02
CA PRO A 22 9.45 22.56 -4.58
C PRO A 22 8.16 22.89 -3.82
N CYS A 23 7.94 22.22 -2.69
CA CYS A 23 6.91 22.61 -1.72
C CYS A 23 7.43 22.44 -0.28
N ASP A 24 6.87 23.20 0.65
CA ASP A 24 7.29 23.26 2.06
C ASP A 24 6.11 23.32 3.05
N THR A 25 4.88 23.30 2.54
CA THR A 25 3.64 23.26 3.34
C THR A 25 2.68 22.22 2.75
N CYS A 26 1.81 21.66 3.60
CA CYS A 26 0.78 20.70 3.19
C CYS A 26 -0.09 21.26 2.05
N GLU A 27 -0.48 22.53 2.16
CA GLU A 27 -1.30 23.26 1.19
C GLU A 27 -0.55 23.49 -0.14
N ALA A 28 0.71 23.92 -0.10
CA ALA A 28 1.49 24.13 -1.31
C ALA A 28 1.78 22.81 -2.04
N CYS A 29 2.12 21.76 -1.31
CA CYS A 29 2.32 20.43 -1.90
C CYS A 29 1.03 19.93 -2.54
N THR A 30 -0.11 20.05 -1.86
CA THR A 30 -1.42 19.65 -2.38
C THR A 30 -1.80 20.44 -3.63
N ALA A 31 -1.60 21.76 -3.63
CA ALA A 31 -1.90 22.61 -4.79
C ALA A 31 -1.05 22.24 -6.01
N ALA A 32 0.25 21.98 -5.81
CA ALA A 32 1.14 21.55 -6.88
C ALA A 32 0.78 20.15 -7.41
N LEU A 33 0.50 19.20 -6.51
CA LEU A 33 0.16 17.81 -6.82
C LEU A 33 -1.27 17.62 -7.37
N ALA A 34 -2.08 18.68 -7.42
CA ALA A 34 -3.34 18.69 -8.15
C ALA A 34 -3.14 18.81 -9.67
N THR A 35 -1.95 19.26 -10.11
CA THR A 35 -1.64 19.40 -11.54
C THR A 35 -1.25 18.04 -12.13
N PRO A 36 -1.87 17.59 -13.24
CA PRO A 36 -1.48 16.35 -13.91
C PRO A 36 -0.01 16.37 -14.34
N GLY A 37 0.69 15.25 -14.14
CA GLY A 37 2.10 15.08 -14.48
C GLY A 37 3.06 15.92 -13.63
N ALA A 38 2.58 16.54 -12.53
CA ALA A 38 3.45 17.35 -11.69
C ALA A 38 4.52 16.50 -11.01
N GLU A 39 5.77 16.95 -11.09
CA GLU A 39 6.85 16.44 -10.25
C GLU A 39 7.06 17.39 -9.08
N VAL A 40 6.75 16.96 -7.85
CA VAL A 40 6.84 17.80 -6.65
C VAL A 40 7.87 17.23 -5.68
N GLU A 41 8.72 18.10 -5.15
CA GLU A 41 9.77 17.76 -4.19
C GLU A 41 9.55 18.49 -2.87
N LEU A 42 9.42 17.72 -1.78
CA LEU A 42 9.32 18.28 -0.44
C LEU A 42 10.67 18.87 -0.01
N LYS A 43 10.67 20.09 0.53
CA LYS A 43 11.89 20.81 0.96
C LYS A 43 12.12 20.85 2.46
N GLY A 44 11.13 20.46 3.25
CA GLY A 44 11.18 20.53 4.71
C GLY A 44 10.17 19.57 5.34
N PRO A 45 10.27 19.35 6.66
CA PRO A 45 9.27 18.56 7.37
C PRO A 45 7.88 19.20 7.23
N LEU A 46 6.84 18.38 7.13
CA LEU A 46 5.44 18.83 7.16
C LEU A 46 4.79 18.47 8.48
N THR A 47 3.90 19.33 8.96
CA THR A 47 3.08 19.08 10.15
C THR A 47 1.65 19.56 9.90
N ALA A 48 0.68 18.65 9.99
CA ALA A 48 -0.74 18.95 9.93
C ALA A 48 -1.43 18.49 11.21
N THR A 49 -2.04 19.42 11.94
CA THR A 49 -2.78 19.14 13.18
C THR A 49 -4.30 19.07 12.96
N ALA A 50 -4.77 19.53 11.80
CA ALA A 50 -6.18 19.49 11.43
C ALA A 50 -6.61 18.08 10.98
N ALA A 51 -7.92 17.82 11.03
CA ALA A 51 -8.53 16.64 10.43
C ALA A 51 -8.41 16.67 8.90
N GLY A 52 -8.32 15.50 8.26
CA GLY A 52 -8.11 15.37 6.83
C GLY A 52 -6.67 14.99 6.45
N ALA A 53 -6.38 15.05 5.15
CA ALA A 53 -5.06 14.73 4.61
C ALA A 53 -4.13 15.95 4.66
N CYS A 54 -2.87 15.79 5.09
CA CYS A 54 -1.86 16.84 4.91
C CYS A 54 -1.57 17.04 3.41
N VAL A 55 -1.19 15.98 2.70
CA VAL A 55 -0.94 16.06 1.24
C VAL A 55 -2.00 15.27 0.50
N THR A 56 -2.64 15.91 -0.48
CA THR A 56 -3.52 15.22 -1.44
C THR A 56 -2.91 15.23 -2.83
N ILE A 57 -2.80 14.06 -3.45
CA ILE A 57 -2.29 13.86 -4.81
C ILE A 57 -3.47 13.53 -5.72
N ALA A 58 -3.95 14.54 -6.44
CA ALA A 58 -5.11 14.44 -7.32
C ALA A 58 -4.76 14.50 -8.81
N GLY A 59 -3.57 14.99 -9.17
CA GLY A 59 -3.12 15.06 -10.55
C GLY A 59 -2.71 13.69 -11.08
N ASP A 60 -3.28 13.29 -12.22
CA ASP A 60 -2.91 12.05 -12.89
C ASP A 60 -1.44 12.08 -13.34
N GLY A 61 -0.71 10.99 -13.14
CA GLY A 61 0.72 10.90 -13.46
C GLY A 61 1.62 11.73 -12.54
N ALA A 62 1.09 12.32 -11.46
CA ALA A 62 1.89 13.12 -10.55
C ALA A 62 2.89 12.27 -9.76
N THR A 63 4.07 12.84 -9.53
CA THR A 63 5.12 12.25 -8.69
C THR A 63 5.36 13.14 -7.48
N PHE A 64 5.21 12.57 -6.29
CA PHE A 64 5.57 13.24 -5.04
C PHE A 64 6.83 12.61 -4.45
N ASN A 65 7.87 13.43 -4.27
CA ASN A 65 9.14 13.03 -3.71
C ASN A 65 9.34 13.65 -2.32
N ALA A 66 9.24 12.81 -1.28
CA ALA A 66 9.31 13.21 0.12
C ALA A 66 10.60 12.76 0.83
N ILE A 67 11.64 12.44 0.05
CA ILE A 67 12.93 11.94 0.57
C ILE A 67 13.49 12.87 1.64
N GLY A 68 13.81 12.31 2.81
CA GLY A 68 14.56 13.00 3.87
C GLY A 68 13.74 13.97 4.71
N HIS A 69 12.43 14.08 4.48
CA HIS A 69 11.57 15.03 5.16
C HIS A 69 10.36 14.33 5.80
N PRO A 70 10.25 14.33 7.15
CA PRO A 70 9.14 13.67 7.82
C PRO A 70 7.83 14.44 7.63
N ILE A 71 6.73 13.69 7.53
CA ILE A 71 5.36 14.19 7.45
C ILE A 71 4.63 13.73 8.70
N GLN A 72 4.29 14.69 9.55
CA GLN A 72 3.45 14.49 10.72
C GLN A 72 2.03 14.93 10.41
N ALA A 73 1.06 14.06 10.63
CA ALA A 73 -0.35 14.39 10.44
C ALA A 73 -1.19 13.82 11.58
N ALA A 74 -2.25 14.52 11.99
CA ALA A 74 -3.16 14.03 13.03
C ALA A 74 -4.13 12.94 12.51
N ASP A 75 -4.47 12.98 11.23
CA ASP A 75 -5.45 12.09 10.62
C ASP A 75 -4.84 11.30 9.45
N THR A 76 -4.85 11.83 8.23
CA THR A 76 -4.19 11.18 7.07
C THR A 76 -2.94 11.95 6.69
N ALA A 77 -1.79 11.29 6.52
CA ALA A 77 -0.60 12.01 6.06
C ALA A 77 -0.65 12.28 4.56
N ILE A 78 -0.93 11.25 3.76
CA ILE A 78 -0.98 11.37 2.30
C ILE A 78 -2.22 10.67 1.76
N ALA A 79 -3.03 11.39 0.99
CA ALA A 79 -4.15 10.84 0.24
C ALA A 79 -3.84 10.87 -1.26
N ILE A 80 -4.13 9.78 -1.97
CA ILE A 80 -3.92 9.60 -3.40
C ILE A 80 -5.26 9.27 -4.05
N THR A 81 -5.68 10.14 -4.97
CA THR A 81 -6.90 9.97 -5.76
C THR A 81 -6.66 10.08 -7.26
N GLY A 82 -5.54 10.68 -7.68
CA GLY A 82 -5.12 10.72 -9.08
C GLY A 82 -4.64 9.35 -9.60
N ALA A 83 -4.82 9.10 -10.89
CA ALA A 83 -4.35 7.88 -11.54
C ALA A 83 -2.85 7.93 -11.84
N ASP A 84 -2.20 6.77 -11.89
CA ASP A 84 -0.79 6.60 -12.28
C ASP A 84 0.20 7.42 -11.44
N VAL A 85 -0.09 7.57 -10.14
CA VAL A 85 0.70 8.36 -9.19
C VAL A 85 1.93 7.58 -8.70
N LEU A 86 3.06 8.29 -8.56
CA LEU A 86 4.26 7.77 -7.92
C LEU A 86 4.58 8.54 -6.62
N LEU A 87 4.48 7.85 -5.49
CA LEU A 87 4.87 8.37 -4.18
C LEU A 87 6.23 7.80 -3.78
N ARG A 88 7.24 8.66 -3.64
CA ARG A 88 8.64 8.26 -3.39
C ARG A 88 9.09 8.64 -1.99
N GLN A 89 9.49 7.62 -1.26
CA GLN A 89 10.15 7.62 0.04
C GLN A 89 9.51 8.57 1.07
N PRO A 90 8.17 8.53 1.25
CA PRO A 90 7.55 9.27 2.34
C PRO A 90 8.02 8.71 3.68
N ASP A 91 8.28 9.60 4.62
CA ASP A 91 8.56 9.28 6.02
C ASP A 91 7.42 9.82 6.87
N VAL A 92 6.49 8.97 7.27
CA VAL A 92 5.25 9.36 7.94
C VAL A 92 5.29 8.96 9.41
N THR A 93 4.93 9.90 10.28
CA THR A 93 4.84 9.67 11.72
C THR A 93 3.54 10.25 12.30
N GLN A 94 3.03 9.62 13.35
CA GLN A 94 1.89 10.08 14.16
C GLN A 94 0.52 10.17 13.46
N ALA A 95 0.41 9.73 12.20
CA ALA A 95 -0.86 9.69 11.48
C ALA A 95 -1.80 8.62 12.04
N LYS A 96 -3.12 8.81 11.90
CA LYS A 96 -4.05 7.68 11.98
C LYS A 96 -3.88 6.81 10.75
N VAL A 97 -3.89 7.41 9.57
CA VAL A 97 -3.64 6.75 8.30
C VAL A 97 -2.37 7.30 7.66
N GLY A 98 -1.38 6.43 7.43
CA GLY A 98 -0.14 6.86 6.80
C GLY A 98 -0.34 7.27 5.34
N VAL A 99 -0.74 6.32 4.51
CA VAL A 99 -1.07 6.56 3.10
C VAL A 99 -2.45 6.01 2.80
N ARG A 100 -3.31 6.80 2.17
CA ARG A 100 -4.62 6.39 1.67
C ARG A 100 -4.64 6.45 0.14
N ILE A 101 -5.01 5.36 -0.51
CA ILE A 101 -5.15 5.25 -1.97
C ILE A 101 -6.62 4.96 -2.25
N THR A 102 -7.31 5.81 -3.01
CA THR A 102 -8.75 5.67 -3.28
C THR A 102 -9.01 5.74 -4.77
N GLY A 103 -9.50 4.65 -5.37
CA GLY A 103 -9.85 4.59 -6.79
C GLY A 103 -8.67 4.74 -7.77
N ALA A 104 -7.46 4.92 -7.26
CA ALA A 104 -6.28 5.32 -8.01
C ALA A 104 -5.43 4.13 -8.45
N ARG A 105 -4.67 4.30 -9.53
CA ARG A 105 -3.47 3.49 -9.79
C ARG A 105 -2.27 4.18 -9.16
N ALA A 106 -1.56 3.53 -8.26
CA ALA A 106 -0.50 4.20 -7.52
C ALA A 106 0.64 3.27 -7.12
N THR A 107 1.87 3.79 -7.21
CA THR A 107 3.07 3.14 -6.66
C THR A 107 3.57 3.92 -5.46
N VAL A 108 3.62 3.26 -4.30
CA VAL A 108 4.27 3.75 -3.09
C VAL A 108 5.61 3.06 -2.95
N PHE A 109 6.68 3.83 -3.00
CA PHE A 109 8.03 3.32 -3.11
C PHE A 109 8.92 3.78 -1.97
N GLY A 110 9.55 2.86 -1.24
CA GLY A 110 10.55 3.21 -0.23
C GLY A 110 9.99 3.92 1.00
N ALA A 111 8.69 3.76 1.29
CA ALA A 111 8.02 4.46 2.37
C ALA A 111 8.42 3.93 3.75
N ARG A 112 8.49 4.81 4.74
CA ARG A 112 8.56 4.47 6.17
C ARG A 112 7.34 5.08 6.85
N ILE A 113 6.53 4.25 7.48
CA ILE A 113 5.23 4.66 7.99
C ILE A 113 5.08 4.17 9.42
N SER A 114 4.89 5.12 10.34
CA SER A 114 4.39 4.85 11.68
C SER A 114 3.03 5.53 11.84
N ALA A 115 1.99 4.69 11.89
CA ALA A 115 0.61 5.14 12.01
C ALA A 115 -0.05 4.45 13.22
N SER A 116 -0.97 5.17 13.87
CA SER A 116 -1.70 4.69 15.04
C SER A 116 -2.86 3.76 14.69
N ASP A 117 -3.35 3.82 13.45
CA ASP A 117 -4.53 3.09 13.02
C ASP A 117 -4.25 2.20 11.80
N VAL A 118 -3.97 2.80 10.64
CA VAL A 118 -3.62 2.07 9.41
C VAL A 118 -2.35 2.61 8.77
N GLY A 119 -1.37 1.75 8.49
CA GLY A 119 -0.17 2.18 7.77
C GLY A 119 -0.49 2.61 6.33
N VAL A 120 -0.97 1.67 5.53
CA VAL A 120 -1.43 1.93 4.16
C VAL A 120 -2.85 1.41 3.98
N ALA A 121 -3.78 2.30 3.60
CA ALA A 121 -5.15 1.96 3.27
C ALA A 121 -5.36 2.08 1.76
N VAL A 122 -5.85 1.02 1.13
CA VAL A 122 -6.15 0.94 -0.31
C VAL A 122 -7.63 0.62 -0.46
N ASP A 123 -8.37 1.47 -1.18
CA ASP A 123 -9.81 1.35 -1.39
C ASP A 123 -10.16 1.52 -2.87
N GLY A 124 -10.60 0.44 -3.50
CA GLY A 124 -11.02 0.36 -4.89
C GLY A 124 -9.95 0.72 -5.92
N ALA A 125 -8.68 0.46 -5.62
CA ALA A 125 -7.56 0.79 -6.50
C ALA A 125 -7.35 -0.32 -7.55
N ALA A 126 -7.54 0.00 -8.83
CA ALA A 126 -7.36 -0.99 -9.90
C ALA A 126 -5.96 -1.65 -9.90
N ASP A 127 -4.93 -0.88 -9.56
CA ASP A 127 -3.53 -1.32 -9.44
C ASP A 127 -2.81 -0.48 -8.37
N ALA A 128 -2.52 -1.10 -7.23
CA ALA A 128 -1.78 -0.45 -6.14
C ALA A 128 -0.51 -1.25 -5.86
N ARG A 129 0.66 -0.63 -6.03
CA ARG A 129 1.95 -1.24 -5.80
C ARG A 129 2.63 -0.63 -4.58
N LEU A 130 2.93 -1.45 -3.59
CA LEU A 130 3.78 -1.10 -2.46
C LEU A 130 5.14 -1.77 -2.69
N ASP A 131 6.20 -1.00 -2.86
CA ASP A 131 7.56 -1.52 -3.05
C ASP A 131 8.52 -0.92 -2.02
N ARG A 132 9.23 -1.77 -1.26
CA ARG A 132 10.16 -1.33 -0.19
C ARG A 132 9.47 -0.47 0.86
N VAL A 133 8.27 -0.86 1.28
CA VAL A 133 7.48 -0.13 2.28
C VAL A 133 7.70 -0.75 3.66
N THR A 134 8.11 0.06 4.63
CA THR A 134 8.18 -0.33 6.05
C THR A 134 6.99 0.29 6.79
N VAL A 135 6.20 -0.55 7.45
CA VAL A 135 5.11 -0.13 8.32
C VAL A 135 5.37 -0.64 9.73
N THR A 136 5.25 0.26 10.72
CA THR A 136 5.43 -0.07 12.14
C THR A 136 4.25 0.43 12.98
N GLY A 137 3.65 -0.49 13.72
CA GLY A 137 2.53 -0.20 14.63
C GLY A 137 1.16 -0.16 13.95
N GLY A 138 0.16 0.27 14.71
CA GLY A 138 -1.21 0.46 14.24
C GLY A 138 -2.14 -0.73 14.50
N GLN A 139 -3.41 -0.55 14.16
CA GLN A 139 -4.37 -1.66 14.13
C GLN A 139 -4.11 -2.55 12.92
N VAL A 140 -3.87 -1.94 11.75
CA VAL A 140 -3.60 -2.67 10.50
C VAL A 140 -2.38 -2.10 9.81
N GLY A 141 -1.43 -2.94 9.43
CA GLY A 141 -0.24 -2.50 8.69
C GLY A 141 -0.58 -2.04 7.27
N VAL A 142 -1.11 -2.96 6.46
CA VAL A 142 -1.61 -2.70 5.10
C VAL A 142 -3.02 -3.25 4.96
N ALA A 143 -3.95 -2.41 4.52
CA ALA A 143 -5.35 -2.78 4.35
C ALA A 143 -5.82 -2.55 2.92
N PHE A 144 -6.46 -3.55 2.33
CA PHE A 144 -7.20 -3.45 1.07
C PHE A 144 -8.69 -3.60 1.36
N GLY A 145 -9.45 -2.51 1.25
CA GLY A 145 -10.89 -2.45 1.53
C GLY A 145 -11.28 -2.56 3.01
N ALA A 146 -10.32 -2.73 3.91
CA ALA A 146 -10.55 -2.66 5.36
C ALA A 146 -10.20 -1.25 5.85
N LEU A 147 -11.15 -0.55 6.46
CA LEU A 147 -10.82 0.56 7.35
C LEU A 147 -10.62 0.01 8.75
N ALA A 148 -9.82 0.69 9.56
CA ALA A 148 -9.41 0.18 10.86
C ALA A 148 -10.60 -0.20 11.76
N GLY A 149 -10.51 -1.38 12.38
CA GLY A 149 -11.56 -1.93 13.25
C GLY A 149 -12.82 -2.42 12.52
N GLN A 150 -12.90 -2.31 11.19
CA GLN A 150 -14.01 -2.85 10.40
C GLN A 150 -13.63 -4.25 9.90
N ALA A 151 -14.49 -5.22 10.19
CA ALA A 151 -14.40 -6.54 9.56
C ALA A 151 -14.54 -6.39 8.04
N CYS A 152 -13.84 -7.24 7.28
CA CYS A 152 -14.09 -7.36 5.84
C CYS A 152 -15.58 -7.59 5.61
N ALA A 153 -16.18 -6.82 4.69
CA ALA A 153 -17.57 -7.09 4.33
C ALA A 153 -17.65 -8.47 3.66
N PRO A 154 -18.62 -9.33 4.05
CA PRO A 154 -18.72 -10.71 3.58
C PRO A 154 -18.84 -10.83 2.06
N ASP A 155 -19.47 -9.84 1.43
CA ASP A 155 -19.70 -9.76 -0.01
C ASP A 155 -18.88 -8.66 -0.68
N ALA A 156 -17.74 -8.28 -0.09
CA ALA A 156 -16.85 -7.29 -0.67
C ALA A 156 -16.44 -7.72 -2.09
N SER A 157 -16.91 -6.98 -3.09
CA SER A 157 -16.49 -7.17 -4.47
C SER A 157 -14.98 -6.93 -4.59
N LEU A 158 -14.29 -7.70 -5.43
CA LEU A 158 -12.86 -7.49 -5.70
C LEU A 158 -12.67 -6.17 -6.48
N ARG A 159 -12.51 -5.07 -5.75
CA ARG A 159 -12.30 -3.73 -6.33
C ARG A 159 -10.82 -3.40 -6.52
N SER A 160 -9.94 -4.13 -5.83
CA SER A 160 -8.49 -3.89 -5.83
C SER A 160 -7.71 -5.08 -6.40
N ALA A 161 -8.03 -5.49 -7.63
CA ALA A 161 -7.58 -6.73 -8.25
C ALA A 161 -6.09 -6.76 -8.65
N GLY A 162 -5.48 -5.61 -8.95
CA GLY A 162 -4.07 -5.49 -9.35
C GLY A 162 -3.09 -5.22 -8.21
N ALA A 163 -3.50 -5.40 -6.95
CA ALA A 163 -2.65 -5.06 -5.81
C ALA A 163 -1.36 -5.89 -5.75
N VAL A 164 -0.22 -5.23 -5.52
CA VAL A 164 1.10 -5.86 -5.35
C VAL A 164 1.77 -5.29 -4.10
N VAL A 165 2.24 -6.18 -3.23
CA VAL A 165 3.07 -5.83 -2.07
C VAL A 165 4.41 -6.52 -2.23
N GLN A 166 5.45 -5.73 -2.45
CA GLN A 166 6.79 -6.21 -2.75
C GLN A 166 7.81 -5.63 -1.77
N ARG A 167 8.68 -6.48 -1.22
CA ARG A 167 9.76 -6.04 -0.31
C ARG A 167 9.24 -5.18 0.84
N ALA A 168 8.06 -5.49 1.36
CA ALA A 168 7.48 -4.76 2.48
C ALA A 168 7.91 -5.39 3.81
N THR A 169 8.11 -4.56 4.83
CA THR A 169 8.28 -5.01 6.22
C THR A 169 7.15 -4.44 7.05
N ILE A 170 6.30 -5.31 7.61
CA ILE A 170 5.13 -4.91 8.39
C ILE A 170 5.23 -5.52 9.79
N THR A 171 5.36 -4.66 10.80
CA THR A 171 5.64 -5.08 12.18
C THR A 171 4.83 -4.32 13.23
N GLY A 172 4.54 -4.98 14.35
CA GLY A 172 3.93 -4.34 15.52
C GLY A 172 2.47 -3.92 15.36
N ALA A 173 1.78 -4.35 14.31
CA ALA A 173 0.36 -4.12 14.11
C ALA A 173 -0.49 -5.23 14.76
N GLN A 174 -1.78 -5.00 14.99
CA GLN A 174 -2.68 -6.11 15.34
C GLN A 174 -2.85 -7.05 14.15
N VAL A 175 -3.10 -6.51 12.95
CA VAL A 175 -3.13 -7.26 11.69
C VAL A 175 -2.03 -6.72 10.77
N GLY A 176 -1.13 -7.58 10.31
CA GLY A 176 -0.07 -7.19 9.39
C GLY A 176 -0.64 -6.74 8.05
N LEU A 177 -1.27 -7.67 7.32
CA LEU A 177 -1.93 -7.37 6.05
C LEU A 177 -3.37 -7.89 6.07
N ALA A 178 -4.32 -7.01 5.74
CA ALA A 178 -5.73 -7.34 5.59
C ALA A 178 -6.15 -7.12 4.13
N ALA A 179 -6.63 -8.15 3.45
CA ALA A 179 -7.11 -8.08 2.07
C ALA A 179 -8.59 -8.46 1.98
N CYS A 180 -9.47 -7.48 2.20
CA CYS A 180 -10.92 -7.66 2.17
C CYS A 180 -11.49 -7.63 0.75
N GLU A 181 -10.93 -6.79 -0.12
CA GLU A 181 -11.42 -6.58 -1.49
C GLU A 181 -10.33 -6.78 -2.57
N ALA A 182 -9.21 -7.38 -2.16
CA ALA A 182 -8.05 -7.59 -3.02
C ALA A 182 -7.56 -9.04 -2.90
N ARG A 183 -6.80 -9.46 -3.91
CA ARG A 183 -5.94 -10.65 -3.84
C ARG A 183 -4.51 -10.20 -4.14
N PRO A 184 -3.84 -9.55 -3.18
CA PRO A 184 -2.56 -8.94 -3.45
C PRO A 184 -1.51 -10.01 -3.75
N VAL A 185 -0.66 -9.75 -4.74
CA VAL A 185 0.56 -10.53 -4.93
C VAL A 185 1.59 -10.05 -3.92
N VAL A 186 1.97 -10.91 -2.98
CA VAL A 186 2.95 -10.59 -1.92
C VAL A 186 4.29 -11.25 -2.23
N LEU A 187 5.34 -10.45 -2.40
CA LEU A 187 6.68 -10.91 -2.82
C LEU A 187 7.75 -10.34 -1.91
N ASP A 188 8.74 -11.17 -1.53
CA ASP A 188 9.93 -10.77 -0.75
C ASP A 188 9.60 -9.93 0.49
N SER A 189 8.42 -10.13 1.08
CA SER A 189 7.90 -9.29 2.16
C SER A 189 7.93 -10.03 3.50
N GLU A 190 8.20 -9.29 4.56
CA GLU A 190 8.23 -9.77 5.93
C GLU A 190 7.02 -9.21 6.69
N VAL A 191 6.21 -10.10 7.26
CA VAL A 191 5.09 -9.74 8.13
C VAL A 191 5.32 -10.45 9.46
N SER A 192 5.92 -9.74 10.42
CA SER A 192 6.41 -10.33 11.68
C SER A 192 6.04 -9.49 12.89
N GLY A 193 5.99 -10.09 14.09
CA GLY A 193 5.68 -9.36 15.33
C GLY A 193 4.28 -8.72 15.37
N ASN A 194 3.33 -9.24 14.59
CA ASN A 194 1.93 -8.83 14.58
C ASN A 194 1.08 -9.88 15.33
N GLN A 195 -0.10 -9.51 15.85
CA GLN A 195 -1.01 -10.49 16.47
C GLN A 195 -1.60 -11.45 15.42
N THR A 196 -1.93 -10.92 14.24
CA THR A 196 -2.37 -11.64 13.05
C THR A 196 -1.43 -11.29 11.91
N GLY A 197 -0.86 -12.28 11.24
CA GLY A 197 0.04 -12.08 10.10
C GLY A 197 -0.72 -11.58 8.86
N LEU A 198 -1.42 -12.50 8.19
CA LEU A 198 -2.16 -12.22 6.97
C LEU A 198 -3.63 -12.63 7.11
N LEU A 199 -4.54 -11.69 6.85
CA LEU A 199 -5.98 -11.93 6.76
C LEU A 199 -6.44 -11.79 5.31
N LEU A 200 -6.93 -12.87 4.71
CA LEU A 200 -7.48 -12.89 3.35
C LEU A 200 -8.99 -13.13 3.41
N GLY A 201 -9.82 -12.20 2.92
CA GLY A 201 -11.28 -12.34 2.81
C GLY A 201 -12.09 -12.20 4.12
N ASP A 202 -13.31 -12.74 4.14
CA ASP A 202 -14.33 -12.53 5.20
C ASP A 202 -14.09 -13.37 6.48
N PRO A 203 -13.84 -12.77 7.66
CA PRO A 203 -13.65 -13.50 8.91
C PRO A 203 -14.88 -14.31 9.37
N LYS A 204 -16.08 -14.13 8.79
CA LYS A 204 -17.27 -14.96 9.09
C LYS A 204 -17.42 -16.20 8.20
N ALA A 205 -16.68 -16.31 7.10
CA ALA A 205 -16.60 -17.54 6.32
C ALA A 205 -15.81 -18.64 7.05
N ALA A 206 -15.03 -18.27 8.08
CA ALA A 206 -14.44 -19.19 9.03
C ALA A 206 -15.50 -19.73 10.00
N GLY A 207 -16.20 -20.80 9.59
CA GLY A 207 -16.92 -21.73 10.47
C GLY A 207 -18.20 -21.20 11.12
N THR A 208 -19.33 -21.33 10.41
CA THR A 208 -20.67 -21.22 11.02
C THR A 208 -21.19 -22.60 11.41
N GLY A 209 -20.64 -23.20 12.46
CA GLY A 209 -21.19 -24.42 13.04
C GLY A 209 -20.57 -24.81 14.39
N PRO A 210 -21.38 -25.06 15.44
CA PRO A 210 -20.87 -25.62 16.68
C PRO A 210 -20.37 -27.05 16.41
N GLY A 211 -19.05 -27.25 16.50
CA GLY A 211 -18.39 -28.55 16.26
C GLY A 211 -17.57 -28.64 14.97
N GLN A 212 -17.46 -27.58 14.17
CA GLN A 212 -16.47 -27.53 13.09
C GLN A 212 -15.18 -26.90 13.62
N ALA A 213 -14.12 -27.70 13.67
CA ALA A 213 -12.76 -27.21 13.90
C ALA A 213 -12.45 -26.13 12.86
N GLY A 214 -12.28 -24.88 13.29
CA GLY A 214 -11.73 -23.83 12.44
C GLY A 214 -10.36 -24.29 11.91
N PRO A 215 -9.97 -23.92 10.68
CA PRO A 215 -8.72 -24.39 10.08
C PRO A 215 -7.56 -23.63 10.71
N HIS A 216 -7.28 -23.94 11.97
CA HIS A 216 -6.08 -23.54 12.68
C HIS A 216 -5.18 -24.76 12.69
N ASP A 217 -4.24 -24.79 11.75
CA ASP A 217 -3.01 -25.53 11.99
C ASP A 217 -1.84 -24.64 11.60
N ALA A 218 -1.15 -24.14 12.62
CA ALA A 218 0.07 -23.35 12.49
C ALA A 218 1.24 -24.15 11.88
N CYS A 219 1.02 -25.44 11.58
CA CYS A 219 1.98 -26.34 10.97
C CYS A 219 1.50 -26.97 9.65
N ALA A 220 0.40 -26.53 9.05
CA ALA A 220 0.06 -26.97 7.70
C ALA A 220 1.01 -26.30 6.70
N CYS A 221 1.87 -27.10 6.05
CA CYS A 221 2.66 -26.65 4.90
C CYS A 221 1.75 -25.83 3.98
N ALA A 222 2.13 -24.57 3.74
CA ALA A 222 1.27 -23.56 3.15
C ALA A 222 0.42 -24.15 2.02
N PRO A 223 -0.93 -24.10 2.09
CA PRO A 223 -1.74 -24.47 0.95
C PRO A 223 -1.31 -23.60 -0.23
N THR A 224 -1.27 -24.17 -1.44
CA THR A 224 -1.09 -23.35 -2.64
C THR A 224 -2.17 -22.27 -2.64
N LEU A 225 -1.84 -21.04 -3.03
CA LEU A 225 -2.75 -19.89 -2.97
C LEU A 225 -4.11 -20.17 -3.64
N ASP A 226 -4.13 -21.08 -4.62
CA ASP A 226 -5.31 -21.54 -5.35
C ASP A 226 -6.32 -22.31 -4.47
N GLN A 227 -5.90 -22.79 -3.30
CA GLN A 227 -6.70 -23.56 -2.33
C GLN A 227 -7.18 -22.71 -1.16
N VAL A 228 -6.78 -21.44 -1.06
CA VAL A 228 -7.12 -20.57 0.05
C VAL A 228 -8.50 -19.94 -0.19
N GLN A 229 -9.47 -20.31 0.65
CA GLN A 229 -10.81 -19.73 0.58
C GLN A 229 -10.83 -18.28 1.11
N PRO A 230 -11.69 -17.40 0.57
CA PRO A 230 -11.96 -16.11 1.18
C PRO A 230 -12.38 -16.29 2.65
N GLY A 231 -11.74 -15.54 3.56
CA GLY A 231 -11.94 -15.63 5.01
C GLY A 231 -10.90 -16.43 5.76
N THR A 232 -9.96 -17.06 5.04
CA THR A 232 -8.89 -17.83 5.66
C THR A 232 -7.86 -16.89 6.28
N THR A 233 -7.71 -16.99 7.61
CA THR A 233 -6.56 -16.38 8.29
C THR A 233 -5.36 -17.27 8.07
N LEU A 234 -4.32 -16.76 7.41
CA LEU A 234 -3.07 -17.49 7.20
C LEU A 234 -2.07 -17.04 8.26
N LEU A 235 -1.75 -17.97 9.17
CA LEU A 235 -0.70 -17.82 10.16
C LEU A 235 0.59 -18.37 9.59
N PHE A 236 1.51 -17.50 9.20
CA PHE A 236 2.85 -17.90 8.83
C PHE A 236 3.73 -17.86 10.09
N SER A 237 4.04 -19.02 10.64
CA SER A 237 5.08 -19.15 11.65
C SER A 237 6.38 -19.55 10.98
N SER A 238 7.37 -18.67 10.98
CA SER A 238 8.76 -19.02 10.66
C SER A 238 9.35 -19.83 11.81
N GLY A 239 8.86 -21.06 11.99
CA GLY A 239 9.25 -21.96 13.07
C GLY A 239 8.93 -23.43 12.81
N CYS A 240 8.23 -23.74 11.71
CA CYS A 240 7.94 -25.12 11.32
C CYS A 240 9.16 -25.69 10.58
N GLY A 241 10.17 -26.11 11.34
CA GLY A 241 11.22 -27.00 10.83
C GLY A 241 10.59 -28.35 10.49
N GLY A 242 10.15 -28.53 9.25
CA GLY A 242 9.49 -29.76 8.81
C GLY A 242 8.42 -29.59 7.73
N CYS A 243 8.70 -28.78 6.71
CA CYS A 243 8.28 -29.01 5.33
C CYS A 243 9.57 -28.90 4.50
#